data_AF-A0A6S7AUZ9-F1
#
_entry.id   AF-A0A6S7AUZ9-F1
#
_cell.length_a   1.000
_cell.length_b   1.000
_cell.length_c   1.000
_cell.angle_alpha   90.00
_cell.angle_beta   90.00
_cell.angle_gamma   90.00
#
_symmetry.space_group_name_H-M   'P 1'
#
loop_
_entity.id
_entity.type
_entity.pdbx_description
1 polymer ?
#
loop_
_entity_poly.entity_id
_entity_poly.type
_entity_poly.pdbx_seq_one_letter_code
_entity_poly.pdbx_strand_id
1 'polypeptide(L)'
;MTMDNAPSYPTRPLHCSPDKSPCAPVPEFRRLKYAYGQLLGAADFQAEQSYFREKQRLHNRCVHGYGVVCGLLVHTVPPPPECVPETAKEAAALHEALADAIRERDAQPGDERKRALDAEIEKMQQQIAAHPAAPCIEPQPVQVTIECGLALDCNGDELVVRRPIIVDLWEALSVEERKKAEGCEVTLYLSLCYCEQPVDPFRPVISDECGASADCVYGKLRESVNVRVSLTGPEPDTRCETCCTACEDPCLLLAVICGFRRGYMLAAHDIDNSVRRKIGLYPFTVVTGINWVHGATYLRHEAEAIVGTEDHESGLEVHLSRPVRVDSLKQRGVIELWRIEGGKGRSGYITEMRGQCHPLEEVDGMARGFRYRQTDREALDYGDRIIIIVRCAFILDACCRPVDGAHIGGRVPLLPGSRCPHKHITHHGCETPPWGCGPWTSGSGSPGSSFESWIIVSEKDEHPPEGYGPQGHRGATS
;
A
#
# COMPACT_ATOMS: atom_id res chain seq x y z
N MET A 1 -7.89 22.71 -92.21
CA MET A 1 -8.22 21.64 -91.23
C MET A 1 -7.52 22.02 -89.94
N THR A 2 -8.24 22.74 -89.08
CA THR A 2 -7.73 23.31 -87.83
C THR A 2 -8.01 22.36 -86.67
N MET A 3 -6.99 22.26 -85.82
CA MET A 3 -7.00 21.64 -84.50
C MET A 3 -8.00 22.34 -83.58
N ASP A 4 -8.62 21.58 -82.68
CA ASP A 4 -8.80 21.86 -81.25
C ASP A 4 -10.01 21.09 -80.71
N ASN A 5 -9.75 20.12 -79.82
CA ASN A 5 -10.73 19.63 -78.83
C ASN A 5 -9.99 18.79 -77.77
N ALA A 6 -9.58 19.44 -76.68
CA ALA A 6 -9.23 18.80 -75.43
C ALA A 6 -10.39 18.99 -74.43
N PRO A 7 -10.81 17.95 -73.68
CA PRO A 7 -11.87 18.09 -72.69
C PRO A 7 -11.34 18.78 -71.43
N SER A 8 -12.04 19.83 -71.02
CA SER A 8 -11.81 20.56 -69.77
C SER A 8 -12.14 19.69 -68.55
N TYR A 9 -11.15 19.43 -67.69
CA TYR A 9 -11.41 18.90 -66.34
C TYR A 9 -11.85 20.05 -65.41
N PRO A 10 -12.93 19.90 -64.63
CA PRO A 10 -13.29 20.92 -63.65
C PRO A 10 -12.35 20.84 -62.44
N THR A 11 -11.47 21.83 -62.30
CA THR A 11 -10.78 22.16 -61.06
C THR A 11 -11.77 22.80 -60.09
N ARG A 12 -12.40 22.01 -59.22
CA ARG A 12 -12.98 22.53 -57.97
C ARG A 12 -12.06 22.14 -56.82
N PRO A 13 -11.48 23.09 -56.06
CA PRO A 13 -10.86 22.76 -54.79
C PRO A 13 -11.92 22.18 -53.86
N LEU A 14 -11.60 21.04 -53.22
CA LEU A 14 -12.44 20.45 -52.18
C LEU A 14 -12.55 21.46 -51.03
N HIS A 15 -13.73 22.04 -50.85
CA HIS A 15 -14.07 22.80 -49.66
C HIS A 15 -14.19 21.82 -48.49
N CYS A 16 -13.24 21.88 -47.55
CA CYS A 16 -13.38 21.24 -46.25
C CYS A 16 -14.36 22.09 -45.40
N SER A 17 -15.66 21.79 -45.46
CA SER A 17 -16.58 22.26 -44.41
C SER A 17 -16.37 21.40 -43.16
N PRO A 18 -16.13 21.99 -41.99
CA PRO A 18 -16.14 21.26 -40.73
C PRO A 18 -17.60 21.18 -40.27
N ASP A 19 -18.40 20.30 -40.87
CA ASP A 19 -19.79 20.15 -40.42
C ASP A 19 -20.19 18.68 -40.29
N LYS A 20 -20.45 18.30 -39.03
CA LYS A 20 -21.26 17.16 -38.57
C LYS A 20 -20.82 15.79 -39.07
N SER A 21 -19.69 15.31 -38.57
CA SER A 21 -19.40 13.88 -38.61
C SER A 21 -20.43 13.12 -37.75
N PRO A 22 -20.96 11.96 -38.18
CA PRO A 22 -21.76 11.07 -37.34
C PRO A 22 -20.95 10.42 -36.20
N CYS A 23 -19.64 10.66 -36.20
CA CYS A 23 -18.71 10.19 -35.20
C CYS A 23 -18.90 10.96 -33.89
N ALA A 24 -18.81 10.25 -32.77
CA ALA A 24 -18.75 10.88 -31.45
C ALA A 24 -17.59 11.89 -31.40
N PRO A 25 -17.74 13.01 -30.67
CA PRO A 25 -16.66 13.97 -30.44
C PRO A 25 -15.63 13.36 -29.48
N VAL A 26 -14.85 12.41 -29.98
CA VAL A 26 -13.67 11.88 -29.31
C VAL A 26 -12.51 12.86 -29.54
N PRO A 27 -11.55 12.96 -28.61
CA PRO A 27 -10.32 13.73 -28.84
C PRO A 27 -9.72 13.36 -30.19
N GLU A 28 -9.60 14.34 -31.08
CA GLU A 28 -9.15 14.08 -32.44
C GLU A 28 -7.62 13.86 -32.43
N PHE A 29 -7.20 12.60 -32.40
CA PHE A 29 -5.79 12.22 -32.55
C PHE A 29 -5.33 12.50 -33.98
N ARG A 30 -5.00 13.77 -34.26
CA ARG A 30 -4.47 14.22 -35.55
C ARG A 30 -2.95 14.19 -35.53
N ARG A 31 -2.36 13.40 -36.44
CA ARG A 31 -0.92 13.46 -36.69
C ARG A 31 -0.64 14.20 -37.98
N LEU A 32 0.47 14.93 -38.01
CA LEU A 32 0.99 15.55 -39.22
C LEU A 32 1.23 14.47 -40.30
N LYS A 33 0.71 14.71 -41.50
CA LYS A 33 0.98 13.89 -42.69
C LYS A 33 1.93 14.66 -43.59
N TYR A 34 3.19 14.24 -43.58
CA TYR A 34 4.23 14.82 -44.43
C TYR A 34 3.89 14.68 -45.92
N ALA A 35 3.92 15.80 -46.64
CA ALA A 35 3.81 15.85 -48.09
C ALA A 35 5.01 16.60 -48.70
N TYR A 36 5.42 16.19 -49.89
CA TYR A 36 6.49 16.88 -50.62
C TYR A 36 6.07 18.32 -50.93
N GLY A 37 6.96 19.28 -50.63
CA GLY A 37 6.70 20.72 -50.79
C GLY A 37 5.87 21.37 -49.68
N GLN A 38 5.51 20.65 -48.61
CA GLN A 38 4.83 21.22 -47.46
C GLN A 38 5.79 22.03 -46.59
N LEU A 39 5.45 23.28 -46.30
CA LEU A 39 6.15 24.10 -45.31
C LEU A 39 5.70 23.70 -43.90
N LEU A 40 6.65 23.47 -43.00
CA LEU A 40 6.40 23.12 -41.60
C LEU A 40 6.96 24.20 -40.68
N GLY A 41 6.14 24.65 -39.73
CA GLY A 41 6.52 25.62 -38.71
C GLY A 41 6.62 25.01 -37.31
N ALA A 42 6.97 25.84 -36.33
CA ALA A 42 7.05 25.42 -34.92
C ALA A 42 5.74 24.82 -34.41
N ALA A 43 4.59 25.38 -34.82
CA ALA A 43 3.27 24.87 -34.45
C ALA A 43 3.03 23.43 -34.95
N ASP A 44 3.52 23.08 -36.15
CA ASP A 44 3.38 21.72 -36.71
C ASP A 44 4.18 20.70 -35.90
N PHE A 45 5.42 21.05 -35.52
CA PHE A 45 6.28 20.20 -34.70
C PHE A 45 5.77 20.09 -33.26
N GLN A 46 5.23 21.16 -32.68
CA GLN A 46 4.57 21.13 -31.38
C GLN A 46 3.33 20.23 -31.42
N ALA A 47 2.51 20.33 -32.46
CA ALA A 47 1.36 19.46 -32.65
C ALA A 47 1.76 17.98 -32.77
N GLU A 48 2.85 17.69 -33.48
CA GLU A 48 3.38 16.32 -33.57
C GLU A 48 3.91 15.80 -32.23
N GLN A 49 4.65 16.62 -31.48
CA GLN A 49 5.11 16.25 -30.13
C GLN A 49 3.93 15.96 -29.20
N SER A 50 2.95 16.86 -29.15
CA SER A 50 1.72 16.68 -28.36
C SER A 50 0.97 15.42 -28.76
N TYR A 51 0.87 15.10 -30.05
CA TYR A 51 0.24 13.86 -30.51
C TYR A 51 0.88 12.61 -29.89
N PHE A 52 2.21 12.49 -29.94
CA PHE A 52 2.90 11.32 -29.40
C PHE A 52 2.86 11.28 -27.88
N ARG A 53 3.05 12.43 -27.21
CA ARG A 53 2.99 12.54 -25.75
C ARG A 53 1.62 12.18 -25.20
N GLU A 54 0.55 12.76 -25.75
CA GLU A 54 -0.82 12.47 -25.30
C GLU A 54 -1.22 11.02 -25.60
N LYS A 55 -0.75 10.45 -26.71
CA LYS A 55 -0.98 9.03 -27.01
C LYS A 55 -0.24 8.10 -26.04
N GLN A 56 0.99 8.45 -25.64
CA GLN A 56 1.76 7.71 -24.65
C GLN A 56 1.12 7.82 -23.26
N ARG A 57 0.75 9.03 -22.83
CA ARG A 57 -0.02 9.28 -21.59
C ARG A 57 -1.30 8.46 -21.54
N LEU A 58 -2.06 8.43 -22.64
CA LEU A 58 -3.26 7.62 -22.74
C LEU A 58 -2.95 6.12 -22.62
N HIS A 59 -1.92 5.63 -23.30
CA HIS A 59 -1.49 4.23 -23.18
C HIS A 59 -1.13 3.89 -21.74
N ASN A 60 -0.30 4.71 -21.10
CA ASN A 60 0.12 4.56 -19.72
C ASN A 60 -1.08 4.52 -18.77
N ARG A 61 -1.91 5.57 -18.78
CA ARG A 61 -3.06 5.71 -17.87
C ARG A 61 -4.15 4.66 -18.09
N CYS A 62 -4.42 4.24 -19.32
CA CYS A 62 -5.55 3.37 -19.64
C CYS A 62 -5.21 1.89 -19.81
N VAL A 63 -3.94 1.54 -20.02
CA VAL A 63 -3.49 0.13 -20.09
C VAL A 63 -2.83 -0.30 -18.79
N HIS A 64 -1.95 0.53 -18.24
CA HIS A 64 -1.17 0.20 -17.04
C HIS A 64 -1.76 0.81 -15.77
N GLY A 65 -2.46 1.94 -15.90
CA GLY A 65 -2.92 2.73 -14.77
C GLY A 65 -1.80 3.60 -14.24
N TYR A 66 -1.73 3.75 -12.92
CA TYR A 66 -0.74 4.63 -12.28
C TYR A 66 -0.29 4.09 -10.93
N GLY A 67 0.92 4.48 -10.52
CA GLY A 67 1.59 3.99 -9.32
C GLY A 67 3.07 3.66 -9.55
N VAL A 68 3.71 3.15 -8.51
CA VAL A 68 5.12 2.74 -8.52
C VAL A 68 5.26 1.41 -9.26
N VAL A 69 6.17 1.39 -10.23
CA VAL A 69 6.51 0.19 -11.01
C VAL A 69 7.64 -0.58 -10.33
N CYS A 70 8.72 0.11 -9.98
CA CYS A 70 9.87 -0.47 -9.29
C CYS A 70 10.70 0.59 -8.55
N GLY A 71 11.47 0.14 -7.54
CA GLY A 71 12.39 1.00 -6.79
C GLY A 71 11.65 2.08 -6.00
N LEU A 72 12.17 3.31 -6.06
CA LEU A 72 11.61 4.49 -5.38
C LEU A 72 11.34 4.27 -3.87
N LEU A 73 12.16 3.43 -3.24
CA LEU A 73 12.17 3.29 -1.79
C LEU A 73 12.80 4.52 -1.17
N VAL A 74 12.28 4.92 -0.02
CA VAL A 74 12.83 6.01 0.78
C VAL A 74 13.59 5.41 1.94
N HIS A 75 14.86 5.78 2.05
CA HIS A 75 15.77 5.35 3.12
C HIS A 75 16.34 6.55 3.86
N THR A 76 16.72 6.33 5.12
CA THR A 76 17.47 7.31 5.90
C THR A 76 18.87 7.48 5.32
N VAL A 77 19.38 8.71 5.34
CA VAL A 77 20.79 8.95 5.05
C VAL A 77 21.58 8.77 6.35
N PRO A 78 22.58 7.88 6.39
CA PRO A 78 23.43 7.76 7.58
C PRO A 78 24.21 9.08 7.79
N PRO A 79 24.36 9.54 9.04
CA PRO A 79 25.03 10.81 9.30
C PRO A 79 26.51 10.74 8.93
N PRO A 80 27.15 11.90 8.65
CA PRO A 80 28.60 11.98 8.58
C PRO A 80 29.24 11.44 9.88
N PRO A 81 30.39 10.75 9.81
CA PRO A 81 31.03 10.11 10.97
C PRO A 81 31.42 11.10 12.09
N GLU A 82 31.54 12.39 11.77
CA GLU A 82 31.83 13.48 12.72
C GLU A 82 30.67 13.78 13.67
N CYS A 83 29.47 13.29 13.35
CA CYS A 83 28.22 13.55 14.09
C CYS A 83 27.77 12.37 14.97
N VAL A 84 28.60 11.34 15.13
CA VAL A 84 28.27 10.19 15.99
C VAL A 84 28.95 10.36 17.36
N PRO A 85 28.30 10.95 18.38
CA PRO A 85 28.81 10.87 19.75
C PRO A 85 28.90 9.39 20.16
N GLU A 86 29.82 9.01 21.07
CA GLU A 86 29.93 7.62 21.53
C GLU A 86 28.59 7.08 22.07
N THR A 87 27.77 7.94 22.65
CA THR A 87 26.40 7.65 23.10
C THR A 87 25.41 7.32 21.97
N ALA A 88 25.63 7.79 20.73
CA ALA A 88 24.81 7.44 19.57
C ALA A 88 25.19 6.07 19.00
N LYS A 89 26.44 5.61 19.16
CA LYS A 89 26.82 4.22 18.87
C LYS A 89 26.17 3.27 19.87
N GLU A 90 26.14 3.67 21.14
CA GLU A 90 25.43 2.94 22.20
C GLU A 90 23.92 2.89 21.93
N ALA A 91 23.30 4.01 21.52
CA ALA A 91 21.88 4.05 21.15
C ALA A 91 21.57 3.22 19.89
N ALA A 92 22.40 3.29 18.84
CA ALA A 92 22.25 2.46 17.65
C ALA A 92 22.40 0.96 17.97
N ALA A 93 23.38 0.60 18.81
CA ALA A 93 23.54 -0.77 19.30
C ALA A 93 22.37 -1.22 20.18
N LEU A 94 21.80 -0.32 21.00
CA LEU A 94 20.58 -0.58 21.77
C LEU A 94 19.35 -0.76 20.86
N HIS A 95 19.25 -0.01 19.76
CA HIS A 95 18.19 -0.20 18.76
C HIS A 95 18.32 -1.53 18.01
N GLU A 96 19.54 -1.92 17.66
CA GLU A 96 19.82 -3.22 17.03
C GLU A 96 19.55 -4.37 18.00
N ALA A 97 20.00 -4.24 19.26
CA ALA A 97 19.71 -5.19 20.33
C ALA A 97 18.20 -5.26 20.67
N LEU A 98 17.47 -4.13 20.59
CA LEU A 98 16.03 -4.11 20.73
C LEU A 98 15.35 -4.85 19.57
N ALA A 99 15.83 -4.67 18.33
CA ALA A 99 15.32 -5.39 17.18
C ALA A 99 15.58 -6.91 17.32
N ASP A 100 16.76 -7.30 17.82
CA ASP A 100 17.07 -8.69 18.15
C ASP A 100 16.22 -9.25 19.28
N ALA A 101 15.98 -8.47 20.34
CA ALA A 101 15.13 -8.86 21.45
C ALA A 101 13.66 -9.01 21.02
N ILE A 102 13.18 -8.15 20.11
CA ILE A 102 11.85 -8.28 19.49
C ILE A 102 11.78 -9.55 18.65
N ARG A 103 12.81 -9.82 17.82
CA ARG A 103 12.93 -11.07 17.04
C ARG A 103 12.93 -12.30 17.95
N GLU A 104 13.67 -12.25 19.05
CA GLU A 104 13.77 -13.34 20.01
C GLU A 104 12.48 -13.54 20.80
N ARG A 105 11.80 -12.45 21.20
CA ARG A 105 10.45 -12.48 21.79
C ARG A 105 9.46 -13.12 20.83
N ASP A 106 9.55 -12.79 19.55
CA ASP A 106 8.68 -13.35 18.52
C ASP A 106 8.98 -14.83 18.26
N ALA A 107 10.21 -15.29 18.52
CA ALA A 107 10.65 -16.67 18.35
C ALA A 107 10.47 -17.56 19.60
N GLN A 108 10.39 -17.01 20.82
CA GLN A 108 10.33 -17.80 22.06
C GLN A 108 8.90 -18.28 22.41
N PRO A 109 8.72 -19.56 22.81
CA PRO A 109 7.42 -20.08 23.27
C PRO A 109 7.21 -19.92 24.79
N GLY A 110 6.06 -19.38 25.20
CA GLY A 110 5.61 -19.34 26.60
C GLY A 110 5.45 -17.93 27.21
N ASP A 111 4.41 -17.76 28.04
CA ASP A 111 3.97 -16.48 28.60
C ASP A 111 4.98 -15.87 29.59
N GLU A 112 5.64 -16.67 30.41
CA GLU A 112 6.58 -16.16 31.42
C GLU A 112 7.87 -15.61 30.81
N ARG A 113 8.42 -16.31 29.81
CA ARG A 113 9.64 -15.88 29.12
C ARG A 113 9.36 -14.68 28.20
N LYS A 114 8.19 -14.65 27.55
CA LYS A 114 7.72 -13.48 26.80
C LYS A 114 7.48 -12.28 27.70
N ARG A 115 6.79 -12.42 28.84
CA ARG A 115 6.63 -11.32 29.81
C ARG A 115 7.97 -10.81 30.35
N ALA A 116 8.94 -11.70 30.54
CA ALA A 116 10.30 -11.31 30.90
C ALA A 116 10.99 -10.51 29.78
N LEU A 117 10.89 -10.98 28.53
CA LEU A 117 11.40 -10.26 27.36
C LEU A 117 10.63 -8.98 27.06
N ASP A 118 9.32 -8.91 27.31
CA ASP A 118 8.49 -7.72 27.14
C ASP A 118 8.89 -6.67 28.17
N ALA A 119 9.14 -7.07 29.42
CA ALA A 119 9.71 -6.19 30.44
C ALA A 119 11.14 -5.75 30.08
N GLU A 120 11.91 -6.61 29.42
CA GLU A 120 13.26 -6.29 28.93
C GLU A 120 13.22 -5.32 27.74
N ILE A 121 12.30 -5.54 26.79
CA ILE A 121 11.99 -4.66 25.65
C ILE A 121 11.51 -3.30 26.16
N GLU A 122 10.59 -3.27 27.13
CA GLU A 122 10.10 -2.03 27.72
C GLU A 122 11.23 -1.28 28.43
N LYS A 123 12.11 -2.00 29.12
CA LYS A 123 13.31 -1.42 29.74
C LYS A 123 14.31 -0.89 28.71
N MET A 124 14.53 -1.61 27.60
CA MET A 124 15.36 -1.15 26.48
C MET A 124 14.75 0.07 25.78
N GLN A 125 13.42 0.10 25.60
CA GLN A 125 12.68 1.25 25.08
C GLN A 125 12.80 2.46 26.01
N GLN A 126 12.70 2.26 27.32
CA GLN A 126 12.92 3.31 28.32
C GLN A 126 14.39 3.80 28.32
N GLN A 127 15.36 2.91 28.11
CA GLN A 127 16.77 3.27 27.98
C GLN A 127 17.05 4.06 26.69
N ILE A 128 16.44 3.67 25.57
CA ILE A 128 16.50 4.42 24.31
C ILE A 128 15.87 5.80 24.48
N ALA A 129 14.70 5.88 25.12
CA ALA A 129 14.05 7.16 25.44
C ALA A 129 14.88 8.04 26.39
N ALA A 130 15.67 7.42 27.28
CA ALA A 130 16.57 8.11 28.20
C ALA A 130 17.91 8.56 27.57
N HIS A 131 18.24 8.07 26.37
CA HIS A 131 19.37 8.51 25.56
C HIS A 131 18.85 9.28 24.35
N PRO A 132 18.35 10.52 24.51
CA PRO A 132 17.99 11.34 23.37
C PRO A 132 19.22 11.47 22.47
N ALA A 133 19.03 11.29 21.16
CA ALA A 133 20.06 11.56 20.17
C ALA A 133 20.60 12.97 20.46
N ALA A 134 21.86 13.06 20.92
CA ALA A 134 22.43 14.35 21.25
C ALA A 134 22.44 15.19 19.95
N PRO A 135 21.93 16.42 19.97
CA PRO A 135 21.94 17.26 18.79
C PRO A 135 23.38 17.48 18.34
N CYS A 136 23.60 17.36 17.03
CA CYS A 136 24.87 17.75 16.44
C CYS A 136 25.18 19.22 16.81
N ILE A 137 26.46 19.55 17.01
CA ILE A 137 26.92 20.90 17.40
C ILE A 137 26.43 21.96 16.39
N GLU A 138 26.17 21.56 15.15
CA GLU A 138 25.42 22.31 14.13
C GLU A 138 24.20 21.48 13.69
N PRO A 139 23.02 22.08 13.50
CA PRO A 139 21.83 21.35 13.05
C PRO A 139 22.06 20.85 11.62
N GLN A 140 22.49 19.59 11.50
CA GLN A 140 22.68 18.94 10.21
C GLN A 140 21.32 18.84 9.49
N PRO A 141 21.32 18.97 8.15
CA PRO A 141 20.13 18.77 7.36
C PRO A 141 19.61 17.34 7.55
N VAL A 142 18.33 17.20 7.84
CA VAL A 142 17.70 15.88 7.98
C VAL A 142 17.34 15.40 6.57
N GLN A 143 18.16 14.47 6.06
CA GLN A 143 18.10 14.02 4.69
C GLN A 143 17.59 12.59 4.56
N VAL A 144 16.85 12.35 3.48
CA VAL A 144 16.45 11.02 3.03
C VAL A 144 16.94 10.78 1.61
N THR A 145 17.13 9.51 1.25
CA THR A 145 17.47 9.10 -0.11
C THR A 145 16.29 8.38 -0.73
N ILE A 146 15.88 8.83 -1.91
CA ILE A 146 14.95 8.12 -2.79
C ILE A 146 15.78 7.27 -3.75
N GLU A 147 15.58 5.96 -3.77
CA GLU A 147 16.29 5.06 -4.68
C GLU A 147 15.94 5.29 -6.16
N CYS A 148 16.77 4.76 -7.06
CA CYS A 148 16.41 4.70 -8.47
C CYS A 148 15.14 3.89 -8.70
N GLY A 149 14.33 4.28 -9.68
CA GLY A 149 13.09 3.59 -9.96
C GLY A 149 12.23 4.29 -11.01
N LEU A 150 11.07 3.70 -11.25
CA LEU A 150 10.09 4.14 -12.25
C LEU A 150 8.69 4.14 -11.63
N ALA A 151 7.93 5.20 -11.92
CA ALA A 151 6.51 5.25 -11.64
C ALA A 151 5.75 5.93 -12.78
N LEU A 152 4.44 5.71 -12.82
CA LEU A 152 3.51 6.41 -13.71
C LEU A 152 2.56 7.25 -12.87
N ASP A 153 2.45 8.54 -13.15
CA ASP A 153 1.47 9.38 -12.49
C ASP A 153 0.04 9.15 -13.06
N CYS A 154 -0.96 9.73 -12.41
CA CYS A 154 -2.35 9.55 -12.84
C CYS A 154 -2.71 10.29 -14.14
N ASN A 155 -1.85 11.16 -14.67
CA ASN A 155 -1.98 11.73 -16.01
C ASN A 155 -1.38 10.82 -17.08
N GLY A 156 -0.53 9.87 -16.69
CA GLY A 156 0.20 8.96 -17.56
C GLY A 156 1.63 9.40 -17.85
N ASP A 157 2.13 10.42 -17.14
CA ASP A 157 3.52 10.85 -17.22
C ASP A 157 4.47 9.87 -16.52
N GLU A 158 5.65 9.71 -17.10
CA GLU A 158 6.68 8.80 -16.59
C GLU A 158 7.57 9.53 -15.57
N LEU A 159 7.56 9.04 -14.33
CA LEU A 159 8.43 9.53 -13.25
C LEU A 159 9.69 8.67 -13.20
N VAL A 160 10.76 9.13 -13.84
CA VAL A 160 12.00 8.36 -13.98
C VAL A 160 13.08 8.88 -13.04
N VAL A 161 13.48 8.07 -12.07
CA VAL A 161 14.61 8.35 -11.17
C VAL A 161 15.76 7.43 -11.54
N ARG A 162 16.74 7.94 -12.29
CA ARG A 162 17.88 7.14 -12.78
C ARG A 162 19.03 7.00 -11.79
N ARG A 163 19.09 7.87 -10.78
CA ARG A 163 20.10 7.89 -9.73
C ARG A 163 19.41 8.26 -8.42
N PRO A 164 19.89 7.75 -7.28
CA PRO A 164 19.29 8.11 -6.00
C PRO A 164 19.26 9.63 -5.80
N ILE A 165 18.14 10.15 -5.31
CA ILE A 165 17.94 11.56 -5.03
C ILE A 165 18.04 11.76 -3.53
N ILE A 166 18.97 12.61 -3.10
CA ILE A 166 19.07 13.04 -1.71
C ILE A 166 18.18 14.26 -1.54
N VAL A 167 17.30 14.21 -0.54
CA VAL A 167 16.30 15.24 -0.26
C VAL A 167 16.48 15.71 1.16
N ASP A 168 16.73 17.01 1.33
CA ASP A 168 16.62 17.67 2.62
C ASP A 168 15.14 17.94 2.91
N LEU A 169 14.60 17.29 3.93
CA LEU A 169 13.19 17.37 4.29
C LEU A 169 12.79 18.78 4.75
N TRP A 170 13.69 19.52 5.39
CA TRP A 170 13.43 20.88 5.86
C TRP A 170 13.44 21.87 4.70
N GLU A 171 14.39 21.74 3.76
CA GLU A 171 14.45 22.60 2.59
C GLU A 171 13.33 22.32 1.59
N ALA A 172 12.83 21.08 1.52
CA ALA A 172 11.72 20.73 0.64
C ALA A 172 10.36 21.28 1.10
N LEU A 173 10.21 21.63 2.39
CA LEU A 173 8.98 22.23 2.92
C LEU A 173 8.78 23.68 2.46
N SER A 174 7.52 24.07 2.24
CA SER A 174 7.16 25.46 1.98
C SER A 174 7.44 26.36 3.20
N VAL A 175 7.59 27.67 2.96
CA VAL A 175 7.87 28.66 4.03
C VAL A 175 6.79 28.65 5.13
N GLU A 176 5.54 28.39 4.77
CA GLU A 176 4.42 28.32 5.71
C GLU A 176 4.45 27.04 6.55
N GLU A 177 4.78 25.91 5.94
CA GLU A 177 4.89 24.63 6.64
C GLU A 177 6.10 24.59 7.56
N ARG A 178 7.23 25.20 7.16
CA ARG A 178 8.40 25.34 8.04
C ARG A 178 8.05 26.06 9.35
N LYS A 179 7.22 27.11 9.30
CA LYS A 179 6.76 27.80 10.51
C LYS A 179 5.91 26.91 11.43
N LYS A 180 5.15 25.97 10.86
CA LYS A 180 4.34 25.01 11.62
C LYS A 180 5.16 23.87 12.19
N ALA A 181 6.20 23.44 11.46
CA ALA A 181 7.11 22.36 11.86
C ALA A 181 8.22 22.83 12.81
N GLU A 182 8.38 24.15 13.02
CA GLU A 182 9.43 24.69 13.89
C GLU A 182 9.16 24.36 15.37
N GLY A 183 10.07 23.60 15.99
CA GLY A 183 10.01 23.26 17.42
C GLY A 183 9.11 22.07 17.77
N CYS A 184 8.25 21.63 16.86
CA CYS A 184 7.31 20.53 17.05
C CYS A 184 7.76 19.26 16.32
N GLU A 185 7.30 18.11 16.82
CA GLU A 185 7.36 16.84 16.11
C GLU A 185 6.17 16.76 15.13
N VAL A 186 6.45 16.46 13.87
CA VAL A 186 5.44 16.46 12.81
C VAL A 186 5.56 15.23 11.90
N THR A 187 4.46 14.86 11.25
CA THR A 187 4.44 13.85 10.19
C THR A 187 4.61 14.53 8.83
N LEU A 188 5.52 14.00 8.01
CA LEU A 188 5.76 14.49 6.64
C LEU A 188 5.28 13.46 5.61
N TYR A 189 4.76 13.98 4.50
CA TYR A 189 4.37 13.20 3.34
C TYR A 189 5.33 13.52 2.20
N LEU A 190 6.04 12.51 1.71
CA LEU A 190 6.99 12.65 0.62
C LEU A 190 6.37 12.13 -0.67
N SER A 191 6.20 13.01 -1.65
CA SER A 191 5.58 12.72 -2.93
C SER A 191 6.50 13.06 -4.11
N LEU A 192 6.36 12.32 -5.20
CA LEU A 192 7.10 12.53 -6.44
C LEU A 192 6.16 13.03 -7.54
N CYS A 193 6.51 14.15 -8.16
CA CYS A 193 5.70 14.83 -9.17
C CYS A 193 6.44 14.91 -10.51
N TYR A 194 5.73 14.81 -11.62
CA TYR A 194 6.28 15.12 -12.93
C TYR A 194 6.61 16.61 -13.04
N CYS A 195 7.74 16.95 -13.67
CA CYS A 195 8.18 18.32 -13.88
C CYS A 195 8.87 18.46 -15.24
N GLU A 196 8.52 19.50 -15.99
CA GLU A 196 9.26 19.92 -17.17
C GLU A 196 10.14 21.11 -16.84
N GLN A 197 11.42 20.98 -17.18
CA GLN A 197 12.37 22.07 -17.03
C GLN A 197 12.87 22.51 -18.39
N PRO A 198 12.74 23.81 -18.75
CA PRO A 198 13.34 24.33 -19.95
C PRO A 198 14.87 24.32 -19.82
N VAL A 199 15.56 23.82 -20.84
CA VAL A 199 17.02 23.69 -20.90
C VAL A 199 17.53 24.12 -22.28
N ASP A 200 18.84 24.26 -22.42
CA ASP A 200 19.47 24.69 -23.67
C ASP A 200 19.03 26.11 -24.08
N PRO A 201 19.38 27.14 -23.28
CA PRO A 201 19.01 28.51 -23.59
C PRO A 201 19.69 28.97 -24.88
N PHE A 202 18.94 29.61 -25.76
CA PHE A 202 19.42 30.18 -27.00
C PHE A 202 18.75 31.51 -27.30
N ARG A 203 19.37 32.26 -28.23
CA ARG A 203 18.80 33.51 -28.73
C ARG A 203 18.20 33.26 -30.11
N PRO A 204 16.87 33.49 -30.31
CA PRO A 204 16.25 33.40 -31.62
C PRO A 204 16.93 34.33 -32.63
N VAL A 205 17.12 33.84 -33.86
CA VAL A 205 17.73 34.64 -34.96
C VAL A 205 16.73 35.65 -35.54
N ILE A 206 15.43 35.33 -35.46
CA ILE A 206 14.33 36.16 -35.96
C ILE A 206 13.49 36.59 -34.73
N SER A 207 13.21 37.88 -34.61
CA SER A 207 12.32 38.42 -33.57
C SER A 207 10.86 38.10 -33.88
N ASP A 208 10.04 37.92 -32.85
CA ASP A 208 8.58 37.83 -33.02
C ASP A 208 8.02 39.09 -33.71
N GLU A 209 6.84 38.98 -34.32
CA GLU A 209 6.20 40.02 -35.15
C GLU A 209 6.06 41.40 -34.45
N CYS A 210 6.17 41.45 -33.12
CA CYS A 210 6.15 42.67 -32.31
C CYS A 210 7.53 43.28 -32.00
N GLY A 211 8.63 42.73 -32.52
CA GLY A 211 9.99 43.27 -32.32
C GLY A 211 10.55 43.15 -30.89
N ALA A 212 9.82 42.49 -29.98
CA ALA A 212 10.31 42.15 -28.66
C ALA A 212 11.13 40.85 -28.75
N SER A 213 12.43 40.91 -28.49
CA SER A 213 13.21 39.70 -28.25
C SER A 213 12.93 39.24 -26.82
N ALA A 214 12.38 38.03 -26.64
CA ALA A 214 12.41 37.41 -25.33
C ALA A 214 13.88 37.27 -24.88
N ASP A 215 14.20 37.77 -23.68
CA ASP A 215 15.59 37.85 -23.18
C ASP A 215 16.26 36.47 -23.06
N CYS A 216 15.47 35.40 -22.89
CA CYS A 216 15.92 34.01 -22.84
C CYS A 216 14.84 33.07 -23.39
N VAL A 217 15.14 32.34 -24.47
CA VAL A 217 14.30 31.26 -25.02
C VAL A 217 15.06 29.94 -24.87
N TYR A 218 14.35 28.84 -24.67
CA TYR A 218 14.95 27.53 -24.47
C TYR A 218 14.64 26.61 -25.65
N GLY A 219 15.66 25.93 -26.16
CA GLY A 219 15.54 25.07 -27.34
C GLY A 219 15.02 23.67 -27.01
N LYS A 220 15.05 23.26 -25.74
CA LYS A 220 14.71 21.92 -25.29
C LYS A 220 13.95 21.93 -23.97
N LEU A 221 13.14 20.89 -23.77
CA LEU A 221 12.54 20.57 -22.49
C LEU A 221 13.21 19.32 -21.94
N ARG A 222 13.55 19.35 -20.65
CA ARG A 222 13.98 18.18 -19.89
C ARG A 222 12.81 17.72 -19.03
N GLU A 223 12.34 16.52 -19.28
CA GLU A 223 11.45 15.81 -18.37
C GLU A 223 12.24 15.39 -17.13
N SER A 224 11.70 15.69 -15.96
CA SER A 224 12.32 15.47 -14.67
C SER A 224 11.24 15.16 -13.63
N VAL A 225 11.69 14.84 -12.42
CA VAL A 225 10.83 14.73 -11.25
C VAL A 225 11.08 15.91 -10.31
N ASN A 226 10.03 16.30 -9.60
CA ASN A 226 10.10 17.22 -8.47
C ASN A 226 9.68 16.47 -7.21
N VAL A 227 10.48 16.55 -6.15
CA VAL A 227 10.13 15.96 -4.85
C VAL A 227 9.36 17.00 -4.04
N ARG A 228 8.13 16.68 -3.66
CA ARG A 228 7.27 17.50 -2.81
C ARG A 228 7.25 16.89 -1.42
N VAL A 229 7.52 17.71 -0.40
CA VAL A 229 7.34 17.34 1.01
C VAL A 229 6.26 18.24 1.58
N SER A 230 5.25 17.67 2.24
CA SER A 230 4.15 18.41 2.84
C SER A 230 3.81 17.89 4.24
N LEU A 231 3.17 18.74 5.06
CA LEU A 231 2.61 18.35 6.36
C LEU A 231 1.23 17.68 6.23
N THR A 232 0.55 17.95 5.11
CA THR A 232 -0.77 17.37 4.81
C THR A 232 -0.60 16.28 3.76
N GLY A 233 -1.16 15.11 4.04
CA GLY A 233 -1.16 13.99 3.10
C GLY A 233 -2.12 14.21 1.94
N PRO A 234 -1.85 13.60 0.78
CA PRO A 234 -2.80 13.63 -0.34
C PRO A 234 -4.07 12.87 0.03
N GLU A 235 -5.22 13.39 -0.43
CA GLU A 235 -6.49 12.69 -0.29
C GLU A 235 -6.45 11.34 -1.03
N PRO A 236 -7.05 10.27 -0.47
CA PRO A 236 -7.04 8.96 -1.10
C PRO A 236 -7.83 8.98 -2.41
N ASP A 237 -7.29 8.36 -3.46
CA ASP A 237 -8.00 8.24 -4.73
C ASP A 237 -9.23 7.32 -4.58
N THR A 238 -10.42 7.92 -4.70
CA THR A 238 -11.72 7.26 -4.62
C THR A 238 -12.29 6.91 -5.99
N ARG A 239 -11.63 7.31 -7.08
CA ARG A 239 -12.14 7.08 -8.44
C ARG A 239 -12.10 5.59 -8.76
N CYS A 240 -13.22 5.08 -9.26
CA CYS A 240 -13.26 3.74 -9.82
C CYS A 240 -12.51 3.72 -11.17
N GLU A 241 -12.83 4.62 -12.09
CA GLU A 241 -12.29 4.65 -13.44
C GLU A 241 -11.15 5.69 -13.59
N THR A 242 -9.93 5.29 -13.24
CA THR A 242 -8.72 6.13 -13.28
C THR A 242 -8.31 6.55 -14.71
N CYS A 243 -8.73 5.81 -15.73
CA CYS A 243 -8.45 6.11 -17.15
C CYS A 243 -9.22 7.33 -17.66
N CYS A 244 -10.49 7.45 -17.28
CA CYS A 244 -11.44 8.39 -17.89
C CYS A 244 -11.68 9.66 -17.06
N THR A 245 -11.37 9.62 -15.77
CA THR A 245 -11.56 10.75 -14.86
C THR A 245 -10.21 11.39 -14.55
N ALA A 246 -10.14 12.73 -14.56
CA ALA A 246 -8.94 13.45 -14.13
C ALA A 246 -8.67 13.23 -12.64
N CYS A 247 -7.40 13.28 -12.22
CA CYS A 247 -7.02 13.27 -10.81
C CYS A 247 -6.87 14.69 -10.29
N GLU A 248 -7.00 14.86 -8.98
CA GLU A 248 -6.81 16.15 -8.31
C GLU A 248 -5.32 16.48 -8.12
N ASP A 249 -4.53 15.52 -7.63
CA ASP A 249 -3.07 15.67 -7.47
C ASP A 249 -2.33 14.59 -8.29
N PRO A 250 -1.49 14.98 -9.28
CA PRO A 250 -0.67 14.04 -10.03
C PRO A 250 0.52 13.49 -9.25
N CYS A 251 0.85 14.05 -8.09
CA CYS A 251 2.01 13.58 -7.34
C CYS A 251 1.75 12.22 -6.67
N LEU A 252 2.73 11.32 -6.77
CA LEU A 252 2.67 10.00 -6.15
C LEU A 252 3.30 10.01 -4.77
N LEU A 253 2.51 9.65 -3.75
CA LEU A 253 3.02 9.43 -2.40
C LEU A 253 4.00 8.25 -2.38
N LEU A 254 5.23 8.52 -1.93
CA LEU A 254 6.30 7.53 -1.81
C LEU A 254 6.50 7.05 -0.37
N ALA A 255 6.40 7.95 0.62
CA ALA A 255 6.56 7.58 2.01
C ALA A 255 5.84 8.55 2.95
N VAL A 256 5.44 8.03 4.10
CA VAL A 256 5.08 8.84 5.28
C VAL A 256 6.24 8.78 6.26
N ILE A 257 6.71 9.93 6.70
CA ILE A 257 7.79 10.06 7.67
C ILE A 257 7.17 10.52 8.98
N CYS A 258 7.15 9.64 9.97
CA CYS A 258 6.67 9.92 11.31
C CYS A 258 7.79 10.54 12.16
N GLY A 259 7.42 11.29 13.19
CA GLY A 259 8.39 11.76 14.19
C GLY A 259 9.44 12.75 13.69
N PHE A 260 9.20 13.46 12.58
CA PHE A 260 10.18 14.40 12.05
C PHE A 260 10.37 15.58 13.00
N ARG A 261 11.63 15.87 13.35
CA ARG A 261 12.03 17.03 14.13
C ARG A 261 13.34 17.62 13.63
N ARG A 262 13.39 18.94 13.45
CA ARG A 262 14.58 19.63 12.92
C ARG A 262 15.81 19.37 13.81
N GLY A 263 16.89 18.87 13.21
CA GLY A 263 18.16 18.59 13.88
C GLY A 263 18.21 17.26 14.64
N TYR A 264 17.13 16.46 14.60
CA TYR A 264 17.09 15.10 15.16
C TYR A 264 17.26 14.08 14.04
N MET A 265 17.85 12.93 14.39
CA MET A 265 18.06 11.84 13.45
C MET A 265 16.74 11.11 13.16
N LEU A 266 16.58 10.68 11.92
CA LEU A 266 15.53 9.75 11.51
C LEU A 266 16.04 8.31 11.61
N ALA A 267 15.27 7.45 12.23
CA ALA A 267 15.46 6.01 12.20
C ALA A 267 14.75 5.38 11.01
N ALA A 268 15.17 4.17 10.62
CA ALA A 268 14.54 3.46 9.49
C ALA A 268 13.05 3.16 9.72
N HIS A 269 12.64 2.96 10.97
CA HIS A 269 11.23 2.70 11.32
C HIS A 269 10.34 3.95 11.26
N ASP A 270 10.93 5.14 11.23
CA ASP A 270 10.18 6.39 11.08
C ASP A 270 9.67 6.57 9.63
N ILE A 271 10.20 5.80 8.68
CA ILE A 271 9.85 5.89 7.25
C ILE A 271 8.92 4.74 6.86
N ASP A 272 7.63 5.05 6.71
CA ASP A 272 6.63 4.13 6.19
C ASP A 272 6.58 4.16 4.65
N ASN A 273 7.16 3.13 4.04
CA ASN A 273 7.13 2.89 2.59
C ASN A 273 5.89 2.07 2.12
N SER A 274 5.01 1.66 3.03
CA SER A 274 3.84 0.82 2.74
C SER A 274 2.68 1.58 2.10
N VAL A 275 2.64 2.90 2.28
CA VAL A 275 1.62 3.80 1.74
C VAL A 275 1.64 3.91 0.21
N ARG A 276 2.67 3.36 -0.43
CA ARG A 276 2.90 3.48 -1.86
C ARG A 276 1.82 2.78 -2.65
N ARG A 277 1.28 3.50 -3.62
CA ARG A 277 0.39 2.90 -4.62
C ARG A 277 1.22 2.06 -5.60
N LYS A 278 0.90 0.77 -5.71
CA LYS A 278 1.46 -0.11 -6.74
C LYS A 278 0.86 0.23 -8.11
N ILE A 279 1.65 0.03 -9.17
CA ILE A 279 1.16 0.20 -10.52
C ILE A 279 -0.07 -0.70 -10.77
N GLY A 280 -1.10 -0.10 -11.37
CA GLY A 280 -2.31 -0.80 -11.75
C GLY A 280 -3.42 0.18 -12.11
N LEU A 281 -4.36 -0.31 -12.91
CA LEU A 281 -5.58 0.42 -13.27
C LEU A 281 -6.36 0.86 -12.03
N TYR A 282 -6.29 0.06 -10.96
CA TYR A 282 -6.97 0.34 -9.70
C TYR A 282 -6.23 -0.28 -8.52
N PRO A 283 -6.39 0.30 -7.31
CA PRO A 283 -5.85 -0.32 -6.11
C PRO A 283 -6.75 -1.50 -5.72
N PHE A 284 -6.18 -2.68 -5.58
CA PHE A 284 -6.94 -3.84 -5.13
C PHE A 284 -7.28 -3.73 -3.64
N THR A 285 -8.51 -4.09 -3.29
CA THR A 285 -8.88 -4.30 -1.89
C THR A 285 -8.25 -5.62 -1.43
N VAL A 286 -7.52 -5.61 -0.31
CA VAL A 286 -6.80 -6.76 0.23
C VAL A 286 -7.17 -6.97 1.70
N VAL A 287 -6.97 -8.18 2.19
CA VAL A 287 -7.00 -8.50 3.62
C VAL A 287 -5.72 -7.98 4.27
N THR A 288 -5.88 -7.12 5.26
CA THR A 288 -4.78 -6.48 5.99
C THR A 288 -4.51 -7.13 7.34
N GLY A 289 -5.49 -7.86 7.90
CA GLY A 289 -5.29 -8.58 9.15
C GLY A 289 -6.38 -9.58 9.47
N ILE A 290 -6.02 -10.57 10.30
CA ILE A 290 -6.89 -11.64 10.80
C ILE A 290 -6.69 -11.85 12.31
N ASN A 291 -7.65 -12.44 13.03
CA ASN A 291 -7.51 -12.70 14.48
C ASN A 291 -7.06 -14.14 14.85
N TRP A 292 -6.61 -14.94 13.88
CA TRP A 292 -6.11 -16.29 14.11
C TRP A 292 -4.78 -16.54 13.39
N VAL A 293 -4.01 -17.51 13.89
CA VAL A 293 -2.74 -17.90 13.32
C VAL A 293 -2.95 -19.04 12.33
N HIS A 294 -2.56 -18.81 11.09
CA HIS A 294 -2.61 -19.81 10.03
C HIS A 294 -1.81 -21.07 10.41
N GLY A 295 -2.45 -22.23 10.28
CA GLY A 295 -1.84 -23.54 10.52
C GLY A 295 -1.50 -23.85 11.97
N ALA A 296 -1.87 -22.98 12.91
CA ALA A 296 -1.57 -23.18 14.31
C ALA A 296 -2.48 -24.21 14.98
N THR A 297 -1.99 -24.78 16.07
CA THR A 297 -2.75 -25.71 16.93
C THR A 297 -3.29 -24.96 18.13
N TYR A 298 -4.60 -24.99 18.33
CA TYR A 298 -5.31 -24.34 19.42
C TYR A 298 -5.83 -25.38 20.41
N LEU A 299 -5.91 -25.03 21.70
CA LEU A 299 -6.68 -25.82 22.65
C LEU A 299 -8.16 -25.81 22.23
N ARG A 300 -8.92 -26.84 22.60
CA ARG A 300 -10.31 -26.97 22.19
C ARG A 300 -11.15 -25.73 22.52
N HIS A 301 -11.08 -25.26 23.77
CA HIS A 301 -11.82 -24.07 24.22
C HIS A 301 -11.35 -22.78 23.52
N GLU A 302 -10.08 -22.68 23.13
CA GLU A 302 -9.57 -21.56 22.34
C GLU A 302 -10.10 -21.59 20.91
N ALA A 303 -10.16 -22.78 20.30
CA ALA A 303 -10.72 -22.96 18.96
C ALA A 303 -12.23 -22.65 18.94
N GLU A 304 -12.99 -23.12 19.94
CA GLU A 304 -14.42 -22.80 20.11
C GLU A 304 -14.63 -21.28 20.32
N ALA A 305 -13.73 -20.62 21.05
CA ALA A 305 -13.75 -19.16 21.21
C ALA A 305 -13.46 -18.43 19.88
N ILE A 306 -12.43 -18.84 19.13
CA ILE A 306 -12.06 -18.20 17.85
C ILE A 306 -13.16 -18.34 16.81
N VAL A 307 -13.83 -19.49 16.75
CA VAL A 307 -14.94 -19.72 15.83
C VAL A 307 -16.25 -19.06 16.30
N GLY A 308 -16.30 -18.66 17.58
CA GLY A 308 -17.43 -17.98 18.19
C GLY A 308 -18.61 -18.92 18.47
N THR A 309 -18.34 -20.14 18.94
CA THR A 309 -19.35 -21.17 19.22
C THR A 309 -20.26 -20.79 20.40
N GLU A 310 -19.69 -20.20 21.46
CA GLU A 310 -20.41 -19.85 22.70
C GLU A 310 -20.63 -18.35 22.88
N ASP A 311 -19.58 -17.54 22.68
CA ASP A 311 -19.62 -16.10 22.90
C ASP A 311 -20.09 -15.33 21.65
N HIS A 312 -21.06 -14.44 21.86
CA HIS A 312 -21.67 -13.65 20.79
C HIS A 312 -20.74 -12.56 20.24
N GLU A 313 -19.77 -12.11 21.03
CA GLU A 313 -18.77 -11.10 20.63
C GLU A 313 -17.56 -11.74 19.91
N SER A 314 -17.39 -13.05 20.01
CA SER A 314 -16.27 -13.79 19.43
C SER A 314 -16.57 -14.30 18.01
N GLY A 315 -15.52 -14.64 17.25
CA GLY A 315 -15.61 -15.13 15.87
C GLY A 315 -14.36 -14.83 15.04
N LEU A 316 -14.29 -15.40 13.83
CA LEU A 316 -13.18 -15.18 12.91
C LEU A 316 -13.27 -13.78 12.31
N GLU A 317 -12.31 -12.94 12.63
CA GLU A 317 -12.29 -11.54 12.24
C GLU A 317 -11.30 -11.28 11.11
N VAL A 318 -11.74 -10.54 10.09
CA VAL A 318 -10.98 -10.21 8.88
C VAL A 318 -11.10 -8.72 8.60
N HIS A 319 -9.97 -8.01 8.52
CA HIS A 319 -9.91 -6.58 8.18
C HIS A 319 -9.47 -6.39 6.73
N LEU A 320 -10.03 -5.38 6.07
CA LEU A 320 -9.80 -5.08 4.65
C LEU A 320 -9.20 -3.68 4.50
N SER A 321 -8.37 -3.50 3.46
CA SER A 321 -7.73 -2.22 3.17
C SER A 321 -8.70 -1.13 2.72
N ARG A 322 -9.87 -1.50 2.17
CA ARG A 322 -10.92 -0.59 1.70
C ARG A 322 -12.30 -1.17 2.05
N PRO A 323 -13.33 -0.32 2.19
CA PRO A 323 -14.68 -0.79 2.48
C PRO A 323 -15.27 -1.67 1.36
N VAL A 324 -16.03 -2.70 1.75
CA VAL A 324 -16.73 -3.64 0.87
C VAL A 324 -18.23 -3.64 1.10
N ARG A 325 -18.99 -4.03 0.08
CA ARG A 325 -20.45 -4.02 0.09
C ARG A 325 -20.97 -5.15 1.00
N VAL A 326 -21.81 -4.79 1.97
CA VAL A 326 -22.34 -5.72 2.99
C VAL A 326 -23.23 -6.80 2.38
N ASP A 327 -23.92 -6.49 1.29
CA ASP A 327 -24.75 -7.46 0.55
C ASP A 327 -23.92 -8.60 -0.07
N SER A 328 -22.67 -8.33 -0.46
CA SER A 328 -21.75 -9.34 -0.98
C SER A 328 -21.24 -10.30 0.11
N LEU A 329 -21.08 -9.80 1.34
CA LEU A 329 -20.66 -10.60 2.50
C LEU A 329 -21.75 -11.56 3.01
N LYS A 330 -23.02 -11.17 2.90
CA LYS A 330 -24.16 -11.94 3.42
C LYS A 330 -24.58 -13.10 2.51
N GLN A 331 -23.97 -13.25 1.33
CA GLN A 331 -24.28 -14.34 0.42
C GLN A 331 -23.79 -15.68 0.98
N ARG A 332 -24.64 -16.71 0.88
CA ARG A 332 -24.29 -18.06 1.31
C ARG A 332 -23.16 -18.62 0.43
N GLY A 333 -22.16 -19.24 1.06
CA GLY A 333 -21.03 -19.86 0.38
C GLY A 333 -19.86 -18.91 0.10
N VAL A 334 -19.98 -17.61 0.42
CA VAL A 334 -18.86 -16.67 0.34
C VAL A 334 -17.85 -16.90 1.45
N ILE A 335 -18.33 -17.20 2.66
CA ILE A 335 -17.49 -17.59 3.80
C ILE A 335 -17.94 -18.98 4.24
N GLU A 336 -17.01 -19.93 4.21
CA GLU A 336 -17.25 -21.33 4.51
C GLU A 336 -16.21 -21.84 5.50
N LEU A 337 -16.69 -22.51 6.54
CA LEU A 337 -15.86 -23.26 7.47
C LEU A 337 -16.15 -24.73 7.26
N TRP A 338 -15.10 -25.53 7.07
CA TRP A 338 -15.21 -26.97 6.93
C TRP A 338 -14.43 -27.65 8.03
N ARG A 339 -15.10 -28.49 8.81
CA ARG A 339 -14.48 -29.32 9.83
C ARG A 339 -14.11 -30.67 9.21
N ILE A 340 -12.86 -31.07 9.36
CA ILE A 340 -12.39 -32.43 9.07
C ILE A 340 -12.16 -33.12 10.41
N GLU A 341 -12.96 -34.15 10.70
CA GLU A 341 -12.89 -34.89 11.97
C GLU A 341 -11.57 -35.67 12.08
N GLY A 342 -10.82 -35.42 13.17
CA GLY A 342 -9.51 -36.03 13.44
C GLY A 342 -9.47 -37.00 14.63
N GLY A 343 -10.61 -37.27 15.27
CA GLY A 343 -10.70 -38.04 16.51
C GLY A 343 -10.33 -39.53 16.37
N LYS A 344 -10.04 -40.17 17.52
CA LYS A 344 -9.62 -41.59 17.61
C LYS A 344 -10.70 -42.60 17.17
N GLY A 345 -11.97 -42.19 17.06
CA GLY A 345 -13.12 -43.07 16.76
C GLY A 345 -13.80 -42.84 15.41
N ARG A 346 -13.76 -41.61 14.88
CA ARG A 346 -14.26 -41.22 13.55
C ARG A 346 -13.21 -40.32 12.93
N SER A 347 -12.72 -40.68 11.75
CA SER A 347 -11.71 -39.90 11.03
C SER A 347 -12.14 -39.70 9.58
N GLY A 348 -11.93 -38.50 9.06
CA GLY A 348 -12.13 -38.19 7.63
C GLY A 348 -13.54 -37.78 7.21
N TYR A 349 -14.49 -37.60 8.14
CA TYR A 349 -15.74 -36.92 7.82
C TYR A 349 -15.49 -35.42 7.66
N ILE A 350 -16.07 -34.85 6.61
CA ILE A 350 -16.01 -33.41 6.33
C ILE A 350 -17.42 -32.85 6.52
N THR A 351 -17.59 -31.95 7.48
CA THR A 351 -18.87 -31.28 7.75
C THR A 351 -18.74 -29.76 7.58
N GLU A 352 -19.78 -29.14 7.02
CA GLU A 352 -19.89 -27.68 6.95
C GLU A 352 -20.23 -27.15 8.35
N MET A 353 -19.41 -26.25 8.89
CA MET A 353 -19.72 -25.49 10.09
C MET A 353 -20.47 -24.23 9.69
N ARG A 354 -21.77 -24.18 9.98
CA ARG A 354 -22.63 -23.08 9.55
C ARG A 354 -22.51 -21.89 10.47
N GLY A 355 -22.29 -20.72 9.88
CA GLY A 355 -22.22 -19.45 10.59
C GLY A 355 -22.93 -18.30 9.91
N GLN A 356 -22.86 -17.15 10.57
CA GLN A 356 -23.33 -15.86 10.07
C GLN A 356 -22.18 -14.87 10.01
N CYS A 357 -22.20 -14.05 8.97
CA CYS A 357 -21.25 -12.96 8.78
C CYS A 357 -21.82 -11.66 9.35
N HIS A 358 -21.07 -11.04 10.26
CA HIS A 358 -21.37 -9.76 10.87
C HIS A 358 -20.40 -8.70 10.32
N PRO A 359 -20.87 -7.66 9.62
CA PRO A 359 -20.00 -6.62 9.10
C PRO A 359 -19.39 -5.78 10.23
N LEU A 360 -18.15 -5.31 10.04
CA LEU A 360 -17.45 -4.40 10.95
C LEU A 360 -17.50 -2.98 10.42
N GLU A 361 -17.78 -2.02 11.30
CA GLU A 361 -17.86 -0.59 10.98
C GLU A 361 -18.81 -0.31 9.79
N GLU A 362 -20.02 -0.89 9.84
CA GLU A 362 -20.99 -0.72 8.76
C GLU A 362 -21.49 0.73 8.67
N VAL A 363 -21.23 1.38 7.53
CA VAL A 363 -21.71 2.72 7.19
C VAL A 363 -22.22 2.68 5.75
N ASP A 364 -23.48 3.10 5.55
CA ASP A 364 -24.14 3.16 4.23
C ASP A 364 -24.06 1.86 3.41
N GLY A 365 -24.14 0.70 4.08
CA GLY A 365 -24.07 -0.62 3.44
C GLY A 365 -22.66 -1.02 2.99
N MET A 366 -21.62 -0.31 3.45
CA MET A 366 -20.22 -0.66 3.29
C MET A 366 -19.61 -1.04 4.65
N ALA A 367 -18.68 -1.99 4.66
CA ALA A 367 -17.99 -2.45 5.86
C ALA A 367 -16.48 -2.53 5.64
N ARG A 368 -15.67 -2.23 6.65
CA ARG A 368 -14.18 -2.31 6.59
C ARG A 368 -13.62 -3.70 6.90
N GLY A 369 -14.49 -4.63 7.23
CA GLY A 369 -14.14 -5.99 7.54
C GLY A 369 -15.38 -6.76 7.95
N PHE A 370 -15.18 -7.97 8.44
CA PHE A 370 -16.26 -8.80 8.93
C PHE A 370 -15.79 -9.75 10.02
N ARG A 371 -16.75 -10.16 10.85
CA ARG A 371 -16.61 -11.25 11.81
C ARG A 371 -17.55 -12.39 11.41
N TYR A 372 -16.99 -13.58 11.20
CA TYR A 372 -17.78 -14.77 10.94
C TYR A 372 -17.93 -15.59 12.21
N ARG A 373 -19.18 -15.89 12.58
CA ARG A 373 -19.52 -16.59 13.81
C ARG A 373 -20.31 -17.85 13.51
N GLN A 374 -19.90 -18.97 14.09
CA GLN A 374 -20.66 -20.22 14.02
C GLN A 374 -22.04 -20.10 14.70
N THR A 375 -23.03 -20.79 14.15
CA THR A 375 -24.44 -20.73 14.60
C THR A 375 -25.07 -22.07 14.88
N ASP A 376 -24.55 -23.16 14.31
CA ASP A 376 -25.04 -24.53 14.55
C ASP A 376 -24.63 -25.08 15.92
N ARG A 377 -23.68 -24.42 16.62
CA ARG A 377 -23.15 -24.80 17.94
C ARG A 377 -22.65 -26.24 17.99
N GLU A 378 -22.18 -26.77 16.86
CA GLU A 378 -21.48 -28.06 16.85
C GLU A 378 -20.17 -27.94 17.62
N ALA A 379 -20.03 -28.75 18.67
CA ALA A 379 -18.82 -28.79 19.47
C ALA A 379 -17.65 -29.37 18.65
N LEU A 380 -16.46 -28.83 18.89
CA LEU A 380 -15.23 -29.30 18.28
C LEU A 380 -14.67 -30.49 19.07
N ASP A 381 -14.09 -31.47 18.38
CA ASP A 381 -13.40 -32.59 19.00
C ASP A 381 -11.88 -32.48 18.84
N TYR A 382 -11.15 -33.23 19.65
CA TYR A 382 -9.70 -33.25 19.64
C TYR A 382 -9.17 -33.79 18.29
N GLY A 383 -8.16 -33.10 17.74
CA GLY A 383 -7.58 -33.43 16.45
C GLY A 383 -8.36 -32.91 15.24
N ASP A 384 -9.51 -32.26 15.44
CA ASP A 384 -10.27 -31.66 14.35
C ASP A 384 -9.44 -30.61 13.61
N ARG A 385 -9.59 -30.55 12.29
CA ARG A 385 -9.02 -29.49 11.46
C ARG A 385 -10.13 -28.65 10.89
N ILE A 386 -10.05 -27.35 11.11
CA ILE A 386 -11.01 -26.38 10.58
C ILE A 386 -10.36 -25.69 9.40
N ILE A 387 -10.91 -25.90 8.21
CA ILE A 387 -10.54 -25.18 6.99
C ILE A 387 -11.44 -23.95 6.88
N ILE A 388 -10.82 -22.80 6.67
CA ILE A 388 -11.45 -21.50 6.52
C ILE A 388 -11.27 -21.06 5.09
N ILE A 389 -12.38 -20.87 4.38
CA ILE A 389 -12.40 -20.41 2.99
C ILE A 389 -13.23 -19.14 2.92
N VAL A 390 -12.60 -18.04 2.48
CA VAL A 390 -13.30 -16.81 2.12
C VAL A 390 -13.13 -16.61 0.62
N ARG A 391 -14.22 -16.71 -0.13
CA ARG A 391 -14.22 -16.56 -1.58
C ARG A 391 -14.21 -15.06 -1.95
N CYS A 392 -13.05 -14.43 -1.80
CA CYS A 392 -12.85 -13.00 -2.03
C CYS A 392 -13.27 -12.52 -3.43
N ALA A 393 -13.27 -13.41 -4.43
CA ALA A 393 -13.85 -13.16 -5.75
C ALA A 393 -15.34 -12.73 -5.74
N PHE A 394 -16.09 -13.04 -4.68
CA PHE A 394 -17.51 -12.66 -4.53
C PHE A 394 -17.72 -11.51 -3.55
N ILE A 395 -16.66 -11.04 -2.88
CA ILE A 395 -16.72 -9.88 -1.98
C ILE A 395 -16.33 -8.65 -2.79
N LEU A 396 -17.25 -7.70 -2.93
CA LEU A 396 -17.09 -6.57 -3.83
C LEU A 396 -16.85 -5.27 -3.05
N ASP A 397 -15.90 -4.46 -3.52
CA ASP A 397 -15.69 -3.10 -3.01
C ASP A 397 -16.74 -2.10 -3.54
N ALA A 398 -16.60 -0.84 -3.16
CA ALA A 398 -17.47 0.25 -3.61
C ALA A 398 -17.49 0.45 -5.14
N CYS A 399 -16.46 -0.01 -5.85
CA CYS A 399 -16.34 0.04 -7.30
C CYS A 399 -16.79 -1.26 -7.98
N CYS A 400 -17.46 -2.16 -7.24
CA CYS A 400 -17.87 -3.49 -7.71
C CYS A 400 -16.68 -4.37 -8.15
N ARG A 401 -15.51 -4.21 -7.54
CA ARG A 401 -14.32 -5.02 -7.83
C ARG A 401 -14.09 -6.05 -6.73
N PRO A 402 -13.62 -7.26 -7.07
CA PRO A 402 -13.42 -8.28 -6.07
C PRO A 402 -12.19 -8.01 -5.21
N VAL A 403 -12.24 -8.47 -3.97
CA VAL A 403 -11.09 -8.47 -3.04
C VAL A 403 -10.01 -9.43 -3.56
N ASP A 404 -8.75 -9.02 -3.55
CA ASP A 404 -7.59 -9.87 -3.85
C ASP A 404 -7.20 -10.68 -2.60
N GLY A 405 -7.74 -11.90 -2.52
CA GLY A 405 -7.77 -12.72 -1.31
C GLY A 405 -6.62 -13.69 -1.13
N ALA A 406 -5.69 -13.82 -2.08
CA ALA A 406 -4.68 -14.88 -2.02
C ALA A 406 -3.84 -14.81 -0.72
N HIS A 407 -3.96 -15.81 0.15
CA HIS A 407 -3.28 -15.83 1.45
C HIS A 407 -1.85 -16.39 1.33
N ILE A 408 -0.96 -15.61 0.71
CA ILE A 408 0.38 -16.06 0.34
C ILE A 408 1.22 -16.35 1.59
N GLY A 409 1.69 -17.59 1.70
CA GLY A 409 2.59 -18.03 2.78
C GLY A 409 1.97 -18.07 4.17
N GLY A 410 0.66 -17.83 4.32
CA GLY A 410 0.01 -17.76 5.64
C GLY A 410 0.46 -16.56 6.49
N ARG A 411 0.95 -15.50 5.85
CA ARG A 411 1.66 -14.38 6.50
C ARG A 411 0.80 -13.14 6.72
N VAL A 412 -0.50 -13.18 6.46
CA VAL A 412 -1.37 -12.03 6.75
C VAL A 412 -1.26 -11.69 8.24
N PRO A 413 -0.99 -10.42 8.60
CA PRO A 413 -0.74 -10.00 9.98
C PRO A 413 -1.89 -10.33 10.92
N LEU A 414 -1.53 -10.52 12.19
CA LEU A 414 -2.54 -10.62 13.24
C LEU A 414 -3.06 -9.24 13.60
N LEU A 415 -4.35 -9.16 13.88
CA LEU A 415 -4.97 -7.95 14.42
C LEU A 415 -4.41 -7.65 15.83
N PRO A 416 -4.26 -6.37 16.20
CA PRO A 416 -3.83 -5.99 17.54
C PRO A 416 -4.71 -6.62 18.62
N GLY A 417 -4.10 -7.22 19.65
CA GLY A 417 -4.83 -7.86 20.76
C GLY A 417 -5.34 -9.29 20.47
N SER A 418 -4.99 -9.88 19.33
CA SER A 418 -5.35 -11.28 19.00
C SER A 418 -4.69 -12.27 19.95
N ARG A 419 -5.46 -13.28 20.41
CA ARG A 419 -4.94 -14.36 21.25
C ARG A 419 -4.17 -15.39 20.39
N CYS A 420 -2.91 -15.62 20.73
CA CYS A 420 -2.04 -16.53 19.99
C CYS A 420 -1.86 -17.86 20.75
N PRO A 421 -1.90 -19.01 20.06
CA PRO A 421 -1.65 -20.30 20.71
C PRO A 421 -0.17 -20.45 21.07
N HIS A 422 0.09 -21.21 22.14
CA HIS A 422 1.41 -21.34 22.77
C HIS A 422 2.50 -22.01 21.91
N LYS A 423 2.13 -22.70 20.82
CA LYS A 423 3.06 -23.39 19.90
C LYS A 423 2.64 -23.16 18.45
N HIS A 424 3.30 -22.23 17.75
CA HIS A 424 3.19 -22.14 16.30
C HIS A 424 4.60 -21.99 15.69
N ILE A 425 4.85 -22.73 14.62
CA ILE A 425 6.15 -22.70 13.93
C ILE A 425 6.05 -21.65 12.82
N THR A 426 6.75 -20.53 12.97
CA THR A 426 6.90 -19.52 11.92
C THR A 426 7.92 -19.98 10.88
N HIS A 427 7.52 -20.88 9.98
CA HIS A 427 8.48 -21.43 9.02
C HIS A 427 8.71 -20.53 7.79
N HIS A 428 10.00 -20.20 7.59
CA HIS A 428 10.79 -20.01 6.35
C HIS A 428 10.99 -18.61 5.72
N GLY A 429 12.21 -18.07 5.89
CA GLY A 429 13.11 -17.53 4.85
C GLY A 429 12.78 -16.20 4.15
N CYS A 430 11.51 -15.86 4.01
CA CYS A 430 11.08 -14.65 3.30
C CYS A 430 10.68 -13.58 4.32
N GLU A 431 11.57 -12.64 4.60
CA GLU A 431 11.32 -11.54 5.53
C GLU A 431 10.42 -10.46 4.92
N THR A 432 10.55 -10.23 3.62
CA THR A 432 9.78 -9.22 2.87
C THR A 432 8.61 -9.85 2.11
N PRO A 433 7.44 -9.18 2.04
CA PRO A 433 6.34 -9.64 1.19
C PRO A 433 6.78 -9.68 -0.28
N PRO A 434 6.07 -10.41 -1.16
CA PRO A 434 6.38 -10.50 -2.59
C PRO A 434 6.52 -9.14 -3.30
N TRP A 435 5.91 -8.11 -2.70
CA TRP A 435 5.88 -6.74 -3.18
C TRP A 435 7.08 -5.88 -2.75
N GLY A 436 7.94 -6.40 -1.86
CA GLY A 436 9.18 -5.75 -1.43
C GLY A 436 9.04 -4.63 -0.40
N CYS A 437 7.82 -4.25 0.02
CA CYS A 437 7.63 -3.20 1.03
C CYS A 437 6.32 -3.35 1.81
N GLY A 438 6.33 -2.80 3.03
CA GLY A 438 5.16 -2.74 3.91
C GLY A 438 4.84 -4.06 4.62
N PRO A 439 3.74 -4.09 5.39
CA PRO A 439 3.30 -5.32 6.03
C PRO A 439 2.87 -6.34 4.98
N TRP A 440 2.88 -7.61 5.36
CA TRP A 440 2.24 -8.65 4.56
C TRP A 440 0.73 -8.33 4.44
N THR A 441 0.16 -8.59 3.28
CA THR A 441 -1.29 -8.52 3.05
C THR A 441 -1.68 -9.73 2.23
N SER A 442 -2.99 -10.00 2.10
CA SER A 442 -3.40 -10.91 1.05
C SER A 442 -3.11 -10.31 -0.33
N GLY A 443 -3.10 -11.20 -1.29
CA GLY A 443 -3.21 -10.87 -2.69
C GLY A 443 -1.97 -11.14 -3.51
N SER A 444 -2.21 -11.43 -4.78
CA SER A 444 -1.20 -11.77 -5.79
C SER A 444 -1.07 -10.70 -6.89
N GLY A 445 -1.68 -9.53 -6.69
CA GLY A 445 -1.68 -8.43 -7.67
C GLY A 445 -2.69 -8.68 -8.79
N SER A 446 -3.68 -9.52 -8.52
CA SER A 446 -4.77 -9.85 -9.44
C SER A 446 -6.04 -9.98 -8.61
N PRO A 447 -7.11 -9.25 -8.95
CA PRO A 447 -8.29 -9.17 -8.10
C PRO A 447 -9.03 -10.52 -8.09
N GLY A 448 -9.60 -10.88 -6.93
CA GLY A 448 -10.27 -12.16 -6.71
C GLY A 448 -9.41 -13.17 -5.95
N SER A 449 -9.47 -14.45 -6.36
CA SER A 449 -8.98 -15.59 -5.58
C SER A 449 -9.83 -15.88 -4.32
N SER A 450 -9.58 -17.03 -3.72
CA SER A 450 -10.01 -17.35 -2.36
C SER A 450 -8.89 -17.01 -1.38
N PHE A 451 -9.27 -16.58 -0.19
CA PHE A 451 -8.43 -16.61 0.99
C PHE A 451 -8.65 -17.95 1.67
N GLU A 452 -7.59 -18.74 1.78
CA GLU A 452 -7.61 -20.06 2.39
C GLU A 452 -6.72 -20.05 3.64
N SER A 453 -7.24 -20.61 4.71
CA SER A 453 -6.52 -20.77 5.96
C SER A 453 -7.03 -21.99 6.71
N TRP A 454 -6.30 -22.47 7.71
CA TRP A 454 -6.79 -23.54 8.57
C TRP A 454 -6.23 -23.41 9.97
N ILE A 455 -6.93 -24.00 10.93
CA ILE A 455 -6.46 -24.20 12.29
C ILE A 455 -6.66 -25.66 12.68
N ILE A 456 -5.90 -26.11 13.68
CA ILE A 456 -5.93 -27.49 14.17
C ILE A 456 -6.33 -27.45 15.65
N VAL A 457 -7.26 -28.30 16.06
CA VAL A 457 -7.61 -28.51 17.47
C VAL A 457 -6.61 -29.49 18.06
N SER A 458 -6.06 -29.17 19.23
CA SER A 458 -5.08 -30.00 19.92
C SER A 458 -5.60 -31.43 20.13
N GLU A 459 -4.70 -32.41 20.27
CA GLU A 459 -5.10 -33.79 20.55
C GLU A 459 -5.42 -34.05 22.04
N LYS A 460 -5.08 -33.08 22.91
CA LYS A 460 -5.25 -33.13 24.36
C LYS A 460 -5.39 -31.72 24.90
N ASP A 461 -6.16 -31.57 25.99
CA ASP A 461 -6.07 -30.39 26.84
C ASP A 461 -4.77 -30.50 27.66
N GLU A 462 -3.85 -29.53 27.52
CA GLU A 462 -2.79 -29.35 28.51
C GLU A 462 -3.49 -29.02 29.83
N HIS A 463 -3.29 -29.84 30.88
CA HIS A 463 -3.86 -29.54 32.18
C HIS A 463 -3.34 -28.17 32.63
N PRO A 464 -4.19 -27.27 33.18
CA PRO A 464 -3.67 -26.11 33.86
C PRO A 464 -2.68 -26.59 34.93
N PRO A 465 -1.54 -25.91 35.13
CA PRO A 465 -0.59 -26.31 36.16
C PRO A 465 -1.33 -26.52 37.49
N GLU A 466 -1.16 -27.70 38.09
CA GLU A 466 -1.77 -28.06 39.38
C GLU A 466 -1.39 -27.01 40.42
N GLY A 467 -2.34 -26.11 40.73
CA GLY A 467 -2.00 -25.01 41.61
C GLY A 467 -3.11 -24.03 41.97
N TYR A 468 -4.39 -24.33 41.73
CA TYR A 468 -5.48 -23.53 42.33
C TYR A 468 -6.73 -24.41 42.51
N GLY A 469 -6.71 -25.23 43.57
CA GLY A 469 -7.94 -25.84 44.08
C GLY A 469 -8.79 -24.78 44.79
N PRO A 470 -10.13 -24.83 44.68
CA PRO A 470 -10.99 -23.93 45.44
C PRO A 470 -10.81 -24.23 46.93
N GLN A 471 -10.39 -23.23 47.71
CA GLN A 471 -10.37 -23.33 49.17
C GLN A 471 -11.82 -23.51 49.64
N GLY A 472 -12.16 -24.76 49.99
CA GLY A 472 -13.41 -25.09 50.64
C GLY A 472 -13.45 -24.45 52.02
N HIS A 473 -14.30 -23.44 52.19
CA HIS A 473 -14.76 -23.02 53.52
C HIS A 473 -15.61 -24.14 54.12
N ARG A 474 -14.97 -25.02 54.90
CA ARG A 474 -15.65 -25.77 55.96
C ARG A 474 -15.69 -24.88 57.19
N GLY A 475 -16.90 -24.62 57.67
CA GLY A 475 -17.12 -23.95 58.95
C GLY A 475 -16.57 -24.76 60.13
N ALA A 476 -16.14 -24.04 61.15
CA ALA A 476 -15.99 -24.57 62.50
C ALA A 476 -16.63 -23.58 63.47
N THR A 477 -17.61 -24.13 64.18
CA THR A 477 -18.28 -23.64 65.38
C THR A 477 -17.34 -23.11 66.46
N SER A 478 -17.72 -21.99 67.06
CA SER A 478 -17.73 -21.78 68.52
C SER A 478 -18.78 -20.73 68.87
#